data_AF-A0A5N9GG44-F1
#
_entry.id   AF-A0A5N9GG44-F1
#
_cell.length_a   1.000
_cell.length_b   1.000
_cell.length_c   1.000
_cell.angle_alpha   90.00
_cell.angle_beta   90.00
_cell.angle_gamma   90.00
#
_symmetry.space_group_name_H-M   'P 1'
#
loop_
_entity.id
_entity.type
_entity.pdbx_description
1 polymer ?
#
loop_
_entity_poly.entity_id
_entity_poly.type
_entity_poly.pdbx_seq_one_letter_code
_entity_poly.pdbx_strand_id
1 'polypeptide(L)'
;MQPADLNMTTTVTGHQLFLFVTFGDGQIDWELAEAIDLLGQGMENVHGVNGPPSDEAFARGRFQLLRAESGSTTEQQIAHTAVSESHGLIRLECTTLEPIKGYENGLRELV
;
A
#
# COMPACT_ATOMS: atom_id res chain seq x y z
N MET A 1 0.29 25.24 24.03
CA MET A 1 0.97 24.24 23.20
C MET A 1 1.78 25.01 22.17
N GLN A 2 3.11 24.97 22.27
CA GLN A 2 4.01 25.67 21.36
C GLN A 2 4.30 24.79 20.14
N PRO A 3 4.56 25.34 18.93
CA PRO A 3 4.93 24.53 17.76
C PRO A 3 6.14 23.60 17.98
N ALA A 4 7.05 23.97 18.87
CA ALA A 4 8.17 23.13 19.28
C ALA A 4 7.76 21.85 20.05
N ASP A 5 6.56 21.83 20.63
CA ASP A 5 5.99 20.67 21.31
C ASP A 5 5.39 19.64 20.33
N LEU A 6 5.32 19.95 19.03
CA LEU A 6 4.60 19.16 18.02
C LEU A 6 5.49 18.26 17.13
N ASN A 7 6.80 18.15 17.37
CA ASN A 7 7.72 17.38 16.51
C ASN A 7 7.53 17.66 15.00
N MET A 8 7.17 18.90 14.66
CA MET A 8 6.94 19.30 13.27
C MET A 8 8.28 19.60 12.60
N THR A 9 8.71 18.71 11.72
CA THR A 9 9.85 18.92 10.82
C THR A 9 9.35 19.25 9.41
N THR A 10 10.06 20.16 8.71
CA THR A 10 9.84 20.41 7.28
C THR A 10 10.60 19.42 6.41
N THR A 11 11.49 18.62 7.00
CA THR A 11 12.21 17.55 6.32
C THR A 11 11.25 16.43 5.98
N VAL A 12 11.17 16.07 4.70
CA VAL A 12 10.45 14.87 4.26
C VAL A 12 11.19 13.66 4.81
N THR A 13 10.57 12.94 5.73
CA THR A 13 11.13 11.73 6.35
C THR A 13 10.79 10.46 5.60
N GLY A 14 9.90 10.54 4.61
CA GLY A 14 9.53 9.46 3.73
C GLY A 14 8.29 9.77 2.91
N HIS A 15 7.87 8.79 2.12
CA HIS A 15 6.77 8.86 1.20
C HIS A 15 5.81 7.72 1.44
N GLN A 16 4.52 7.99 1.24
CA GLN A 16 3.47 7.00 1.33
C GLN A 16 2.48 7.19 0.18
N LEU A 17 2.08 6.08 -0.43
CA LEU A 17 1.09 6.04 -1.49
C LEU A 17 0.01 5.00 -1.16
N PHE A 18 -1.24 5.34 -1.45
CA PHE A 18 -2.41 4.51 -1.25
C PHE A 18 -3.06 4.24 -2.61
N LEU A 19 -3.12 2.97 -3.00
CA LEU A 19 -3.62 2.53 -4.30
C LEU A 19 -4.89 1.72 -4.09
N PHE A 20 -6.03 2.29 -4.47
CA PHE A 20 -7.30 1.57 -4.50
C PHE A 20 -7.33 0.72 -5.78
N VAL A 21 -7.51 -0.59 -5.62
CA VAL A 21 -7.36 -1.56 -6.71
C VAL A 21 -8.66 -2.31 -6.93
N THR A 22 -9.00 -2.48 -8.20
CA THR A 22 -10.07 -3.36 -8.67
C THR A 22 -9.41 -4.43 -9.52
N PHE A 23 -9.79 -5.68 -9.30
CA PHE A 23 -9.23 -6.85 -9.98
C PHE A 23 -10.27 -7.38 -10.97
N GLY A 24 -9.84 -7.87 -12.14
CA GLY A 24 -10.76 -8.43 -13.13
C GLY A 24 -11.47 -9.69 -12.64
N ASP A 25 -12.67 -9.95 -13.19
CA ASP A 25 -13.42 -11.17 -12.92
C ASP A 25 -12.61 -12.41 -13.39
N GLY A 26 -12.26 -13.31 -12.46
CA GLY A 26 -11.72 -14.64 -12.78
C GLY A 26 -10.25 -14.89 -12.44
N GLN A 27 -9.51 -13.94 -11.85
CA GLN A 27 -8.20 -14.26 -11.27
C GLN A 27 -8.38 -15.13 -10.02
N ILE A 28 -7.65 -16.25 -9.95
CA ILE A 28 -7.64 -17.07 -8.74
C ILE A 28 -6.89 -16.27 -7.67
N ASP A 29 -7.52 -16.03 -6.51
CA ASP A 29 -7.00 -15.13 -5.46
C ASP A 29 -5.53 -15.42 -5.07
N TRP A 30 -5.07 -16.66 -5.19
CA TRP A 30 -3.67 -17.03 -4.91
C TRP A 30 -2.67 -16.55 -5.97
N GLU A 31 -3.01 -16.59 -7.26
CA GLU A 31 -2.12 -16.13 -8.35
C GLU A 31 -1.94 -14.61 -8.27
N LEU A 32 -3.02 -13.91 -7.96
CA LEU A 32 -2.99 -12.47 -7.76
C LEU A 32 -2.16 -12.09 -6.52
N ALA A 33 -2.32 -12.82 -5.41
CA ALA A 33 -1.50 -12.61 -4.22
C ALA A 33 -0.01 -12.82 -4.52
N GLU A 34 0.35 -13.89 -5.23
CA GLU A 34 1.73 -14.16 -5.64
C GLU A 34 2.29 -13.06 -6.56
N ALA A 35 1.50 -12.61 -7.55
CA ALA A 35 1.91 -11.53 -8.44
C ALA A 35 2.13 -10.21 -7.69
N ILE A 36 1.27 -9.87 -6.73
CA ILE A 36 1.41 -8.70 -5.86
C ILE A 36 2.67 -8.79 -4.99
N ASP A 37 2.99 -9.97 -4.46
CA ASP A 37 4.21 -10.20 -3.69
C ASP A 37 5.46 -10.08 -4.57
N LEU A 38 5.41 -10.57 -5.81
CA LEU A 38 6.49 -10.45 -6.80
C LEU A 38 6.76 -9.00 -7.20
N LEU A 39 5.73 -8.15 -7.32
CA LEU A 39 5.90 -6.70 -7.53
C LEU A 39 6.69 -6.05 -6.38
N GLY A 40 6.54 -6.59 -5.17
CA GLY A 40 7.25 -6.14 -3.97
C GLY A 40 8.60 -6.83 -3.76
N GLN A 41 9.16 -7.51 -4.75
CA GLN A 41 10.43 -8.20 -4.60
C GLN A 41 11.55 -7.23 -4.17
N GLY A 42 12.18 -7.51 -3.03
CA GLY A 42 13.20 -6.64 -2.43
C GLY A 42 12.63 -5.58 -1.47
N MET A 43 11.31 -5.37 -1.46
CA MET A 43 10.59 -4.59 -0.47
C MET A 43 10.15 -5.47 0.71
N GLU A 44 9.76 -4.86 1.82
CA GLU A 44 9.20 -5.55 2.98
C GLU A 44 7.67 -5.68 2.87
N ASN A 45 7.16 -6.90 2.88
CA ASN A 45 5.72 -7.15 3.05
C ASN A 45 5.35 -6.97 4.53
N VAL A 46 4.51 -5.97 4.82
CA VAL A 46 4.13 -5.61 6.20
C VAL A 46 3.39 -6.72 6.92
N HIS A 47 2.72 -7.64 6.20
CA HIS A 47 2.05 -8.78 6.83
C HIS A 47 3.01 -9.79 7.46
N GLY A 48 4.27 -9.84 7.00
CA GLY A 48 5.29 -10.75 7.49
C GLY A 48 6.11 -10.23 8.66
N VAL A 49 5.86 -9.00 9.13
CA VAL A 49 6.70 -8.32 10.12
C VAL A 49 5.86 -7.70 11.24
N ASN A 50 6.43 -7.68 12.45
CA ASN A 50 5.79 -7.07 13.61
C ASN A 50 6.53 -5.80 14.02
N GLY A 51 5.78 -4.74 14.34
CA GLY A 51 6.32 -3.49 14.87
C GLY A 51 6.63 -2.43 13.81
N PRO A 52 7.25 -1.31 14.22
CA PRO A 52 7.66 -0.25 13.30
C PRO A 52 8.78 -0.72 12.38
N PRO A 53 8.91 -0.14 11.17
CA PRO A 53 10.01 -0.48 10.28
C PRO A 53 11.35 -0.05 10.86
N SER A 54 12.40 -0.81 10.52
CA SER A 54 13.76 -0.28 10.61
C SER A 54 14.01 0.73 9.49
N ASP A 55 15.01 1.61 9.67
CA ASP A 55 15.42 2.55 8.61
C ASP A 55 15.80 1.81 7.31
N GLU A 56 16.40 0.63 7.42
CA GLU A 56 16.78 -0.19 6.28
C GLU A 56 15.56 -0.76 5.54
N ALA A 57 14.57 -1.28 6.27
CA ALA A 57 13.32 -1.78 5.67
C ALA A 57 12.55 -0.64 5.00
N PHE A 58 12.50 0.52 5.65
CA PHE A 58 11.88 1.70 5.08
C PHE A 58 12.64 2.24 3.85
N ALA A 59 13.97 2.12 3.82
CA ALA A 59 14.78 2.49 2.68
C ALA A 59 14.59 1.57 1.47
N ARG A 60 14.45 0.26 1.69
CA ARG A 60 14.08 -0.69 0.61
C ARG A 60 12.67 -0.48 0.10
N GLY A 61 11.80 0.08 0.94
CA GLY A 61 10.39 0.24 0.68
C GLY A 61 9.58 -0.92 1.25
N ARG A 62 8.30 -0.66 1.49
CA ARG A 62 7.37 -1.57 2.14
C ARG A 62 6.03 -1.54 1.42
N PHE A 63 5.33 -2.66 1.42
CA PHE A 63 4.01 -2.78 0.83
C PHE A 63 3.07 -3.59 1.73
N GLN A 64 1.78 -3.26 1.64
CA GLN A 64 0.72 -3.98 2.34
C GLN A 64 -0.54 -4.00 1.49
N LEU A 65 -1.04 -5.20 1.16
CA LEU A 65 -2.37 -5.37 0.57
C LEU A 65 -3.42 -5.55 1.67
N LEU A 66 -4.44 -4.71 1.66
CA LEU A 66 -5.62 -4.82 2.51
C LEU A 66 -6.82 -5.16 1.62
N ARG A 67 -7.36 -6.38 1.73
CA ARG A 67 -8.52 -6.82 0.95
C ARG A 67 -9.82 -6.45 1.65
N ALA A 68 -10.79 -5.98 0.86
CA ALA A 68 -12.14 -5.79 1.35
C ALA A 68 -12.84 -7.14 1.52
N GLU A 69 -13.54 -7.33 2.64
CA GLU A 69 -14.41 -8.49 2.85
C GLU A 69 -15.80 -8.19 2.28
N SER A 70 -16.20 -8.91 1.23
CA SER A 70 -17.43 -8.71 0.47
C SER A 70 -18.74 -8.98 1.24
N GLY A 71 -18.66 -9.39 2.52
CA GLY A 71 -19.82 -9.58 3.41
C GLY A 71 -19.89 -8.63 4.61
N SER A 72 -18.87 -7.80 4.84
CA SER A 72 -18.72 -7.00 6.07
C SER A 72 -18.82 -5.48 5.82
N THR A 73 -18.95 -5.06 4.55
CA THR A 73 -18.96 -3.65 4.15
C THR A 73 -20.36 -3.22 3.72
N THR A 74 -21.21 -2.83 4.67
CA THR A 74 -22.57 -2.35 4.38
C THR A 74 -22.62 -0.85 4.04
N GLU A 75 -21.60 -0.07 4.41
CA GLU A 75 -21.49 1.34 4.05
C GLU A 75 -20.01 1.71 3.89
N GLN A 76 -19.57 1.99 2.67
CA GLN A 76 -18.32 2.73 2.50
C GLN A 76 -18.59 4.19 2.85
N GLN A 77 -17.97 4.65 3.94
CA GLN A 77 -18.10 6.03 4.44
C GLN A 77 -17.55 7.10 3.48
N ILE A 78 -16.92 6.67 2.38
CA ILE A 78 -16.34 7.53 1.36
C ILE A 78 -17.21 7.46 0.11
N ALA A 79 -17.91 8.55 -0.19
CA ALA A 79 -18.73 8.70 -1.40
C ALA A 79 -17.86 8.97 -2.64
N HIS A 80 -16.98 8.02 -2.98
CA HIS A 80 -16.13 8.08 -4.18
C HIS A 80 -16.14 6.73 -4.90
N THR A 81 -16.70 6.69 -6.10
CA THR A 81 -16.94 5.45 -6.87
C THR A 81 -15.72 4.54 -6.96
N ALA A 82 -14.55 5.06 -7.33
CA ALA A 82 -13.34 4.23 -7.45
C ALA A 82 -12.81 3.67 -6.12
N VAL A 83 -13.18 4.29 -4.98
CA VAL A 83 -12.84 3.78 -3.65
C VAL A 83 -13.88 2.76 -3.23
N SER A 84 -15.15 3.07 -3.49
CA SER A 84 -16.26 2.21 -3.10
C SER A 84 -16.29 0.89 -3.88
N GLU A 85 -15.92 0.92 -5.15
CA GLU A 85 -15.93 -0.27 -6.00
C GLU A 85 -14.60 -1.03 -5.94
N SER A 86 -13.60 -0.54 -5.20
CA SER A 86 -12.32 -1.22 -5.08
C SER A 86 -12.43 -2.54 -4.31
N HIS A 87 -11.69 -3.54 -4.78
CA HIS A 87 -11.56 -4.85 -4.13
C HIS A 87 -10.53 -4.82 -2.99
N GLY A 88 -9.69 -3.79 -2.93
CA GLY A 88 -8.73 -3.60 -1.86
C GLY A 88 -7.93 -2.32 -1.97
N LEU A 89 -7.02 -2.17 -1.02
CA LEU A 89 -6.09 -1.06 -0.89
C LEU A 89 -4.67 -1.62 -0.80
N ILE A 90 -3.76 -1.13 -1.62
CA ILE A 90 -2.33 -1.34 -1.46
C ILE A 90 -1.72 -0.08 -0.86
N ARG A 91 -1.08 -0.23 0.29
CA ARG A 91 -0.29 0.82 0.94
C ARG A 91 1.18 0.60 0.60
N LEU A 92 1.84 1.64 0.08
CA LEU A 92 3.26 1.66 -0.22
C LEU A 92 3.95 2.71 0.62
N GLU A 93 5.14 2.41 1.14
CA GLU A 93 5.92 3.28 2.02
C GLU A 93 7.40 3.18 1.68
N CYS A 94 8.12 4.30 1.60
CA CYS A 94 9.56 4.28 1.38
C CYS A 94 10.23 5.61 1.76
N THR A 95 11.53 5.60 2.03
CA THR A 95 12.33 6.84 2.18
C THR A 95 12.37 7.67 0.89
N THR A 96 12.27 7.03 -0.28
CA THR A 96 12.31 7.68 -1.60
C THR A 96 11.14 7.26 -2.47
N LEU A 97 10.85 8.01 -3.53
CA LEU A 97 9.73 7.71 -4.44
C LEU A 97 10.02 6.59 -5.43
N GLU A 98 11.28 6.22 -5.67
CA GLU A 98 11.65 5.31 -6.75
C GLU A 98 11.04 3.90 -6.58
N PRO A 99 11.17 3.23 -5.41
CA PRO A 99 10.55 1.92 -5.21
C PRO A 99 9.02 1.95 -5.31
N ILE A 100 8.41 3.03 -4.80
CA ILE A 100 6.94 3.25 -4.87
C ILE A 100 6.48 3.32 -6.33
N LYS A 101 7.18 4.09 -7.17
CA LYS A 101 6.85 4.22 -8.59
C LYS A 101 7.09 2.93 -9.36
N GLY A 102 8.14 2.19 -9.02
CA GLY A 102 8.40 0.86 -9.61
C GLY A 102 7.23 -0.09 -9.36
N TYR A 103 6.80 -0.17 -8.11
CA TYR A 103 5.65 -0.99 -7.71
C TYR A 103 4.36 -0.52 -8.39
N GLU A 104 4.06 0.78 -8.38
CA GLU A 104 2.86 1.35 -9.01
C GLU A 104 2.80 1.02 -10.51
N ASN A 105 3.92 1.18 -11.22
CA ASN A 105 3.98 0.89 -12.65
C ASN A 105 3.74 -0.59 -12.93
N GLY A 106 4.39 -1.49 -12.18
CA GLY A 106 4.17 -2.93 -12.33
C GLY A 106 2.74 -3.34 -11.98
N LEU A 107 2.13 -2.70 -10.97
CA LEU A 107 0.73 -2.93 -10.63
C LEU A 107 -0.21 -2.52 -11.78
N ARG A 108 0.04 -1.38 -12.43
CA ARG A 108 -0.76 -0.93 -13.60
C ARG A 108 -0.69 -1.88 -14.79
N GLU A 109 0.38 -2.66 -14.91
CA GLU A 109 0.50 -3.70 -15.95
C GLU A 109 -0.21 -5.00 -15.55
N LEU A 110 -0.37 -5.23 -14.24
CA LEU A 110 -0.96 -6.44 -13.68
C LEU A 110 -2.50 -6.41 -13.62
N VAL A 111 -3.11 -5.24 -13.35
CA VAL A 111 -4.57 -5.09 -13.12
C VAL A 111 -5.29 -4.28 -14.17
#